data_AF-A0A516RG55-F1
#
_entry.id   AF-A0A516RG55-F1
#
_cell.length_a   1.000
_cell.length_b   1.000
_cell.length_c   1.000
_cell.angle_alpha   90.00
_cell.angle_beta   90.00
_cell.angle_gamma   90.00
#
_symmetry.space_group_name_H-M   'P 1'
#
loop_
_entity.id
_entity.type
_entity.pdbx_description
1 polymer ?
#
loop_
_entity_poly.entity_id
_entity_poly.type
_entity_poly.pdbx_seq_one_letter_code
_entity_poly.pdbx_strand_id
1 'polypeptide(L)'
;MRAVLRLYDEPSRPLIVDTEYARVLRAGRRQANLSQVLRDLWDGAPVGTSRAKDPIQVDRPRVAIMGHITPEEFRANLTGTDRDGGSYNRLLTLPVSQVRWLSERERMPAHLIPEAGEHFARALRYGQRVDAVTLAADAYDVADAIRHDLLGKACESEDLRPFAARCNEQVRRIAALFALFDLRREITSDDLRAAACLVTYAMSTVEAIATASGGKAT
;
A
#
# COMPACT_ATOMS: atom_id res chain seq x y z
N MET A 1 5.33 13.87 9.89
CA MET A 1 4.13 13.79 9.06
C MET A 1 3.78 15.14 8.50
N ARG A 2 4.21 15.43 7.26
CA ARG A 2 3.74 16.60 6.54
C ARG A 2 2.45 16.17 5.84
N ALA A 3 1.35 16.20 6.59
CA ALA A 3 0.04 15.97 6.00
C ALA A 3 -0.24 17.17 5.07
N VAL A 4 -0.18 16.96 3.75
CA VAL A 4 -0.71 17.94 2.80
C VAL A 4 -2.23 17.75 2.81
N LEU A 5 -2.86 18.17 3.90
CA LEU A 5 -4.30 18.28 4.01
C LEU A 5 -4.69 19.59 3.35
N ARG A 6 -4.83 19.58 2.02
CA ARG A 6 -5.65 20.61 1.37
C ARG A 6 -7.10 20.24 1.65
N LEU A 7 -7.66 20.80 2.71
CA LEU A 7 -9.10 20.76 2.98
C LEU A 7 -9.76 21.64 1.92
N TYR A 8 -10.25 21.01 0.85
CA TYR A 8 -11.20 21.61 -0.07
C TYR A 8 -12.61 21.19 0.36
N ASP A 9 -13.59 22.05 0.12
CA ASP A 9 -15.03 21.86 0.41
C ASP A 9 -15.71 20.78 -0.48
N GLU A 10 -14.91 20.04 -1.24
CA GLU A 10 -15.27 18.91 -2.11
C GLU A 10 -14.90 17.59 -1.40
N PRO A 11 -15.39 16.40 -1.83
CA PRO A 11 -14.94 15.12 -1.26
C PRO A 11 -13.42 14.95 -1.45
N SER A 12 -12.65 15.43 -0.48
CA SER A 12 -11.20 15.37 -0.50
C SER A 12 -10.76 13.92 -0.33
N ARG A 13 -9.86 13.47 -1.21
CA ARG A 13 -9.20 12.16 -1.13
C ARG A 13 -7.76 12.41 -0.70
N PRO A 14 -7.50 12.67 0.59
CA PRO A 14 -6.19 13.11 1.03
C PRO A 14 -5.14 12.02 0.81
N LEU A 15 -3.97 12.44 0.36
CA LEU A 15 -2.75 11.65 0.35
C LEU A 15 -1.88 12.11 1.53
N ILE A 16 -1.62 11.21 2.45
CA ILE A 16 -0.68 11.42 3.55
C ILE A 16 0.69 10.94 3.09
N VAL A 17 1.68 11.83 3.09
CA VAL A 17 3.07 11.50 2.78
C VAL A 17 3.93 11.75 4.02
N ASP A 18 4.65 10.72 4.48
CA ASP A 18 5.70 10.87 5.49
C ASP A 18 7.05 10.42 4.92
N THR A 19 8.02 11.33 4.89
CA THR A 19 9.38 11.03 4.44
C THR A 19 10.20 10.25 5.47
N GLU A 20 9.69 10.11 6.70
CA GLU A 20 10.33 9.39 7.82
C GLU A 20 9.29 8.52 8.54
N TYR A 21 8.88 7.44 7.90
CA TYR A 21 7.81 6.57 8.40
C TYR A 21 8.18 5.86 9.71
N ALA A 22 9.47 5.72 10.03
CA ALA A 22 9.93 5.18 11.31
C ALA A 22 9.38 5.94 12.52
N ARG A 23 9.21 7.26 12.41
CA ARG A 23 8.59 8.07 13.47
C ARG A 23 7.13 7.72 13.68
N VAL A 24 6.39 7.43 12.61
CA VAL A 24 4.97 7.02 12.69
C VAL A 24 4.85 5.68 13.41
N LEU A 25 5.70 4.71 13.06
CA LEU A 25 5.77 3.41 13.74
C LEU A 25 6.10 3.56 15.23
N ARG A 26 7.15 4.33 15.57
CA ARG A 26 7.52 4.61 16.97
C ARG A 26 6.43 5.35 17.74
N ALA A 27 5.71 6.28 17.09
CA ALA A 27 4.57 6.98 17.69
C ALA A 27 3.42 6.02 17.97
N GLY A 28 3.13 5.10 17.04
CA GLY A 28 2.10 4.07 17.20
C GLY A 28 2.31 3.14 18.40
N ARG A 29 3.56 2.95 18.83
CA ARG A 29 3.90 2.21 20.07
C ARG A 29 3.54 2.98 21.34
N ARG A 30 3.74 4.29 21.33
CA ARG A 30 3.46 5.17 22.47
C ARG A 30 1.99 5.53 22.56
N GLN A 31 1.32 5.62 21.42
CA GLN A 31 -0.05 6.03 21.25
C GLN A 31 -0.83 4.88 20.59
N ALA A 32 -1.40 4.00 21.43
CA ALA A 32 -2.13 2.82 20.95
C ALA A 32 -3.26 3.17 19.96
N ASN A 33 -3.86 4.37 20.09
CA ASN A 33 -4.91 4.84 19.19
C ASN A 33 -4.39 5.17 17.78
N LEU A 34 -3.13 5.58 17.59
CA LEU A 34 -2.62 5.91 16.26
C LEU A 34 -2.54 4.66 15.37
N SER A 35 -2.01 3.56 15.90
CA SER A 35 -1.96 2.29 15.18
C SER A 35 -3.34 1.79 14.82
N GLN A 36 -4.34 1.94 15.72
CA GLN A 36 -5.72 1.59 15.42
C GLN A 36 -6.32 2.48 14.32
N VAL A 37 -6.16 3.81 14.43
CA VAL A 37 -6.66 4.76 13.42
C VAL A 37 -6.08 4.47 12.04
N LEU A 38 -4.79 4.13 11.93
CA LEU A 38 -4.19 3.76 10.64
C LEU A 38 -4.80 2.48 10.05
N ARG A 39 -5.16 1.50 10.89
CA ARG A 39 -5.89 0.30 10.44
C ARG A 39 -7.30 0.64 9.98
N ASP A 40 -8.02 1.44 10.77
CA ASP A 40 -9.39 1.88 10.45
C ASP A 40 -9.44 2.67 9.14
N LEU A 41 -8.47 3.56 8.91
CA LEU A 41 -8.32 4.30 7.64
C LEU A 41 -8.14 3.36 6.44
N TRP A 42 -7.36 2.28 6.58
CA TRP A 42 -7.15 1.30 5.51
C TRP A 42 -8.36 0.40 5.29
N ASP A 43 -9.06 0.03 6.37
CA ASP A 43 -10.28 -0.78 6.36
C ASP A 43 -11.50 0.05 5.89
N GLY A 44 -11.37 1.38 5.81
CA GLY A 44 -12.45 2.31 5.46
C GLY A 44 -13.47 2.49 6.59
N ALA A 45 -13.09 2.16 7.83
CA ALA A 45 -13.93 2.28 9.01
C ALA A 45 -14.01 3.75 9.50
N PRO A 46 -15.12 4.15 10.16
CA PRO A 46 -15.24 5.49 10.73
C PRO A 46 -14.08 5.85 11.65
N VAL A 47 -13.53 7.06 11.50
CA VAL A 47 -12.48 7.59 12.38
C VAL A 47 -12.91 8.93 12.97
N GLY A 48 -12.52 9.21 14.22
CA GLY A 48 -12.88 10.47 14.86
C GLY A 48 -12.02 10.85 16.06
N THR A 49 -12.08 12.13 16.43
CA THR A 49 -11.32 12.74 17.54
C THR A 49 -12.23 13.09 18.71
N SER A 50 -12.76 12.07 19.41
CA SER A 50 -13.77 12.24 20.47
C SER A 50 -13.35 13.07 21.70
N ARG A 51 -12.05 13.31 21.90
CA ARG A 51 -11.50 14.09 23.04
C ARG A 51 -11.01 15.50 22.67
N ALA A 52 -11.24 15.95 21.43
CA ALA A 52 -10.84 17.29 20.99
C ALA A 52 -11.87 18.34 21.41
N LYS A 53 -11.43 19.61 21.57
CA LYS A 53 -12.31 20.76 21.83
C LYS A 53 -13.40 20.89 20.75
N ASP A 54 -13.04 20.56 19.51
CA ASP A 54 -13.93 20.45 18.36
C ASP A 54 -13.79 19.03 17.77
N PRO A 55 -14.63 18.07 18.18
CA PRO A 55 -14.58 16.70 17.68
C PRO A 55 -14.90 16.65 16.19
N ILE A 56 -14.09 15.91 15.43
CA ILE A 56 -14.33 15.63 14.01
C ILE A 56 -14.58 14.13 13.87
N GLN A 57 -15.56 13.77 13.05
CA GLN A 57 -15.91 12.40 12.69
C GLN A 57 -15.92 12.27 11.16
N VAL A 58 -15.29 11.22 10.65
CA VAL A 58 -15.28 10.87 9.23
C VAL A 58 -15.77 9.44 9.09
N ASP A 59 -17.01 9.27 8.64
CA ASP A 59 -17.67 7.95 8.61
C ASP A 59 -17.18 7.04 7.49
N ARG A 60 -16.71 7.62 6.38
CA ARG A 60 -16.24 6.89 5.19
C ARG A 60 -14.91 7.46 4.71
N PRO A 61 -13.82 7.26 5.47
CA PRO A 61 -12.52 7.79 5.08
C PRO A 61 -12.03 7.18 3.77
N ARG A 62 -11.46 8.01 2.91
CA ARG A 62 -10.80 7.60 1.66
C ARG A 62 -9.42 8.22 1.61
N VAL A 63 -8.43 7.53 2.18
CA VAL A 63 -7.08 8.05 2.37
C VAL A 63 -6.06 7.14 1.69
N ALA A 64 -5.08 7.75 1.02
CA ALA A 64 -3.86 7.06 0.61
C ALA A 64 -2.72 7.43 1.56
N ILE A 65 -1.91 6.46 1.95
CA ILE A 65 -0.77 6.66 2.84
C ILE A 65 0.49 6.21 2.11
N MET A 66 1.48 7.09 2.03
CA MET A 66 2.82 6.82 1.50
C MET A 66 3.85 7.17 2.56
N GLY A 67 4.75 6.23 2.84
CA GLY A 67 5.82 6.38 3.82
C GLY A 67 7.16 5.99 3.22
N HIS A 68 8.19 6.77 3.49
CA HIS A 68 9.58 6.40 3.22
C HIS A 68 10.27 5.98 4.52
N ILE A 69 11.05 4.90 4.47
CA ILE A 69 11.81 4.39 5.60
C ILE A 69 13.07 3.69 5.09
N THR A 70 14.18 3.81 5.81
CA THR A 70 15.40 3.06 5.46
C THR A 70 15.28 1.59 5.87
N PRO A 71 16.03 0.68 5.24
CA PRO A 71 16.03 -0.73 5.65
C PRO A 71 16.40 -0.95 7.12
N GLU A 72 17.36 -0.19 7.66
CA GLU A 72 17.81 -0.28 9.05
C GLU A 72 16.72 0.16 10.02
N GLU A 73 16.07 1.29 9.73
CA GLU A 73 14.98 1.78 10.57
C GLU A 73 13.76 0.87 10.49
N PHE A 74 13.43 0.35 9.30
CA PHE A 74 12.33 -0.60 9.15
C PHE A 74 12.60 -1.85 9.98
N ARG A 75 13.80 -2.42 9.88
CA ARG A 75 14.22 -3.58 10.68
C ARG A 75 14.15 -3.32 12.18
N ALA A 76 14.66 -2.17 12.66
CA ALA A 76 14.59 -1.81 14.08
C ALA A 76 13.15 -1.65 14.59
N ASN A 77 12.18 -1.43 13.69
CA ASN A 77 10.78 -1.34 14.02
C ASN A 77 10.00 -2.66 13.81
N LEU A 78 10.60 -3.69 13.21
CA LEU A 78 10.04 -5.05 13.09
C LEU A 78 10.20 -5.84 14.42
N THR A 79 9.65 -5.33 15.52
CA THR A 79 9.66 -6.00 16.83
C THR A 79 8.34 -6.72 17.09
N GLY A 80 8.37 -7.87 17.79
CA GLY A 80 7.26 -8.85 17.90
C GLY A 80 5.84 -8.27 18.11
N THR A 81 5.65 -7.29 18.99
CA THR A 81 4.32 -6.72 19.26
C THR A 81 3.71 -5.93 18.10
N ASP A 82 4.53 -5.24 17.29
CA ASP A 82 4.02 -4.49 16.12
C ASP A 82 3.81 -5.39 14.91
N ARG A 83 4.63 -6.45 14.83
CA ARG A 83 4.51 -7.49 13.83
C ARG A 83 3.17 -8.22 13.96
N ASP A 84 2.80 -8.59 15.18
CA ASP A 84 1.55 -9.35 15.43
C ASP A 84 0.30 -8.45 15.47
N GLY A 85 0.46 -7.14 15.68
CA GLY A 85 -0.63 -6.16 15.74
C GLY A 85 -1.25 -5.75 14.40
N GLY A 86 -0.77 -6.31 13.28
CA GLY A 86 -1.38 -6.16 11.96
C GLY A 86 -1.27 -4.79 11.30
N SER A 87 -0.46 -3.88 11.85
CA SER A 87 -0.20 -2.56 11.28
C SER A 87 0.63 -2.64 9.99
N TYR A 88 1.54 -3.61 9.89
CA TYR A 88 2.37 -3.80 8.69
C TYR A 88 1.63 -4.48 7.54
N ASN A 89 0.66 -5.35 7.83
CA ASN A 89 -0.06 -6.15 6.83
C ASN A 89 -0.92 -5.29 5.89
N ARG A 90 -1.15 -4.03 6.26
CA ARG A 90 -1.94 -3.06 5.49
C ARG A 90 -1.08 -2.15 4.61
N LEU A 91 0.24 -2.28 4.66
CA LEU A 91 1.19 -1.53 3.84
C LEU A 91 1.90 -2.47 2.87
N LEU A 92 2.11 -1.99 1.65
CA LEU A 92 2.99 -2.66 0.69
C LEU A 92 4.39 -2.05 0.84
N THR A 93 5.32 -2.84 1.38
CA THR A 93 6.72 -2.44 1.48
C THR A 93 7.41 -2.75 0.16
N LEU A 94 7.79 -1.69 -0.57
CA LEU A 94 8.52 -1.82 -1.83
C LEU A 94 9.96 -1.36 -1.62
N PRO A 95 10.96 -2.16 -2.01
CA PRO A 95 12.34 -1.74 -1.98
C PRO A 95 12.55 -0.79 -3.15
N VAL A 96 13.07 0.40 -2.86
CA VAL A 96 13.39 1.40 -3.87
C VAL A 96 14.88 1.67 -3.79
N SER A 97 15.57 1.48 -4.92
CA SER A 97 16.99 1.75 -5.04
C SER A 97 17.27 2.46 -6.36
N GLN A 98 18.37 3.20 -6.40
CA GLN A 98 18.84 3.82 -7.62
C GLN A 98 19.37 2.73 -8.56
N VAL A 99 18.68 2.53 -9.69
CA VAL A 99 19.07 1.54 -10.70
C VAL A 99 20.02 2.09 -11.77
N ARG A 100 20.08 3.42 -11.90
CA ARG A 100 20.95 4.12 -12.86
C ARG A 100 21.32 5.50 -12.35
N TRP A 101 22.56 5.91 -12.61
CA TRP A 101 22.96 7.30 -12.48
C TRP A 101 22.62 8.05 -13.76
N LEU A 102 21.75 9.05 -13.68
CA LEU A 102 21.42 9.93 -14.80
C LEU A 102 22.24 11.21 -14.65
N SER A 103 22.86 11.66 -15.74
CA SER A 103 23.58 12.92 -15.74
C SER A 103 22.61 14.09 -15.56
N GLU A 104 22.99 15.12 -14.81
CA GLU A 104 22.22 16.39 -14.76
C GLU A 104 22.07 17.06 -16.13
N ARG A 105 22.89 16.66 -17.12
CA ARG A 105 22.78 17.11 -18.52
C ARG A 105 21.59 16.47 -19.24
N GLU A 106 21.15 15.30 -18.80
CA GLU A 106 19.97 14.65 -19.36
C GLU A 106 18.72 15.39 -18.87
N ARG A 107 17.96 15.92 -19.82
CA ARG A 107 16.66 16.52 -19.52
C ARG A 107 15.57 15.52 -19.83
N MET A 108 14.69 15.29 -18.86
CA MET A 108 13.47 14.54 -19.10
C MET A 108 12.71 15.19 -20.28
N PRO A 109 12.34 14.41 -21.32
CA PRO A 109 11.57 14.95 -22.43
C PRO A 109 10.28 15.64 -21.93
N ALA A 110 10.03 16.86 -22.43
CA ALA A 110 8.98 17.73 -21.90
C ALA A 110 7.55 17.15 -22.03
N HIS A 111 7.34 16.20 -22.94
CA HIS A 111 6.05 15.56 -23.18
C HIS A 111 5.70 14.48 -22.14
N LEU A 112 6.69 13.88 -21.45
CA LEU A 112 6.45 12.72 -20.58
C LEU A 112 5.57 13.06 -19.38
N ILE A 113 5.77 14.21 -18.72
CA ILE A 113 4.92 14.62 -17.59
C ILE A 113 3.47 14.85 -18.07
N PRO A 114 3.20 15.69 -19.09
CA PRO A 114 1.84 15.86 -19.61
C PRO A 114 1.17 14.57 -20.07
N GLU A 115 1.89 13.70 -20.79
CA GLU A 115 1.36 12.43 -21.27
C GLU A 115 1.02 11.48 -20.12
N ALA A 116 1.92 11.34 -19.13
CA ALA A 116 1.62 10.58 -17.93
C ALA A 116 0.40 11.20 -17.23
N GLY A 117 0.40 12.51 -17.00
CA GLY A 117 -0.70 13.23 -16.37
C GLY A 117 -2.05 12.95 -17.04
N GLU A 118 -2.10 12.93 -18.37
CA GLU A 118 -3.32 12.62 -19.11
C GLU A 118 -3.74 11.14 -18.96
N HIS A 119 -2.80 10.19 -18.95
CA HIS A 119 -3.12 8.78 -18.64
C HIS A 119 -3.81 8.64 -17.27
N PHE A 120 -3.24 9.26 -16.23
CA PHE A 120 -3.84 9.25 -14.89
C PHE A 120 -5.19 9.97 -14.88
N ALA A 121 -5.30 11.12 -15.55
CA ALA A 121 -6.55 11.89 -15.59
C ALA A 121 -7.68 11.11 -16.29
N ARG A 122 -7.38 10.38 -17.37
CA ARG A 122 -8.36 9.50 -18.03
C ARG A 122 -8.84 8.39 -17.11
N ALA A 123 -7.90 7.67 -16.46
CA ALA A 123 -8.23 6.60 -15.53
C ALA A 123 -9.08 7.10 -14.36
N LEU A 124 -8.75 8.26 -13.79
CA LEU A 124 -9.52 8.88 -12.71
C LEU A 124 -10.94 9.25 -13.14
N ARG A 125 -11.10 9.93 -14.29
CA ARG A 125 -12.43 10.29 -14.82
C ARG A 125 -13.30 9.07 -15.11
N TYR A 126 -12.69 8.01 -15.62
CA TYR A 126 -13.38 6.74 -15.87
C TYR A 126 -13.78 6.06 -14.56
N GLY A 127 -12.82 5.83 -13.67
CA GLY A 127 -13.05 5.13 -12.41
C GLY A 127 -14.02 5.84 -11.45
N GLN A 128 -14.17 7.17 -11.56
CA GLN A 128 -15.20 7.91 -10.81
C GLN A 128 -16.65 7.58 -11.23
N ARG A 129 -16.85 7.04 -12.44
CA ARG A 129 -18.17 6.67 -12.99
C ARG A 129 -18.43 5.16 -12.91
N VAL A 130 -17.45 4.38 -12.49
CA VAL A 130 -17.58 2.93 -12.35
C VAL A 130 -18.11 2.63 -10.95
N ASP A 131 -19.27 2.00 -10.87
CA ASP A 131 -19.89 1.62 -9.60
C ASP A 131 -19.19 0.42 -8.95
N ALA A 132 -18.82 -0.58 -9.76
CA ALA A 132 -18.16 -1.80 -9.31
C ALA A 132 -17.17 -2.33 -10.36
N VAL A 133 -16.09 -2.91 -9.87
CA VAL A 133 -15.12 -3.67 -10.66
C VAL A 133 -15.29 -5.15 -10.32
N THR A 134 -15.51 -5.98 -11.33
CA THR A 134 -15.78 -7.42 -11.17
C THR A 134 -14.64 -8.28 -11.73
N LEU A 135 -14.67 -9.58 -11.48
CA LEU A 135 -13.78 -10.53 -12.15
C LEU A 135 -14.37 -10.90 -13.52
N ALA A 136 -13.51 -10.95 -14.54
CA ALA A 136 -13.84 -11.59 -15.81
C ALA A 136 -13.95 -13.11 -15.63
N ALA A 137 -14.57 -13.79 -16.59
CA ALA A 137 -14.82 -15.23 -16.52
C ALA A 137 -13.54 -16.07 -16.38
N ASP A 138 -12.45 -15.66 -17.01
CA ASP A 138 -11.13 -16.30 -16.98
C ASP A 138 -10.36 -16.07 -15.67
N ALA A 139 -10.81 -15.14 -14.83
CA ALA A 139 -10.08 -14.66 -13.67
C ALA A 139 -10.45 -15.41 -12.37
N TYR A 140 -11.58 -16.13 -12.32
CA TYR A 140 -12.06 -16.78 -11.10
C TYR A 140 -11.11 -17.88 -10.61
N ASP A 141 -10.77 -18.85 -11.47
CA ASP A 141 -9.87 -19.95 -11.10
C ASP A 141 -8.48 -19.43 -10.73
N VAL A 142 -8.01 -18.40 -11.45
CA VAL A 142 -6.72 -17.75 -11.18
C VAL A 142 -6.73 -17.03 -9.83
N ALA A 143 -7.83 -16.35 -9.49
CA ALA A 143 -7.98 -15.69 -8.20
C ALA A 143 -7.94 -16.70 -7.04
N ASP A 144 -8.58 -17.86 -7.20
CA ASP A 144 -8.58 -18.92 -6.19
C ASP A 144 -7.21 -19.58 -6.04
N ALA A 145 -6.52 -19.87 -7.14
CA ALA A 145 -5.16 -20.39 -7.12
C ALA A 145 -4.20 -19.41 -6.41
N ILE A 146 -4.21 -18.13 -6.78
CA ILE A 146 -3.38 -17.10 -6.16
C ILE A 146 -3.67 -16.99 -4.65
N ARG A 147 -4.95 -16.99 -4.26
CA ARG A 147 -5.35 -16.94 -2.85
C ARG A 147 -4.82 -18.15 -2.09
N HIS A 148 -4.97 -19.35 -2.65
CA HIS A 148 -4.46 -20.58 -2.06
C HIS A 148 -2.93 -20.52 -1.88
N ASP A 149 -2.19 -20.11 -2.90
CA ASP A 149 -0.73 -20.04 -2.87
C ASP A 149 -0.21 -19.01 -1.86
N LEU A 150 -0.84 -17.83 -1.80
CA LEU A 150 -0.46 -16.79 -0.83
C LEU A 150 -0.74 -17.22 0.61
N LEU A 151 -1.85 -17.92 0.86
CA LEU A 151 -2.15 -18.49 2.17
C LEU A 151 -1.19 -19.62 2.53
N GLY A 152 -0.80 -20.47 1.56
CA GLY A 152 0.22 -21.50 1.75
C GLY A 152 1.55 -20.92 2.22
N LYS A 153 2.08 -19.94 1.47
CA LYS A 153 3.32 -19.22 1.82
C LYS A 153 3.26 -18.57 3.20
N ALA A 154 2.10 -18.02 3.57
CA ALA A 154 1.88 -17.48 4.90
C ALA A 154 2.08 -18.53 5.99
N CYS A 155 1.48 -19.71 5.82
CA CYS A 155 1.55 -20.79 6.80
C CYS A 155 2.97 -21.33 6.99
N GLU A 156 3.72 -21.44 5.89
CA GLU A 156 5.08 -21.99 5.84
C GLU A 156 6.13 -21.10 6.53
N SER A 157 5.94 -19.78 6.55
CA SER A 157 6.91 -18.83 7.11
C SER A 157 6.30 -18.06 8.29
N GLU A 158 6.76 -18.34 9.52
CA GLU A 158 6.37 -17.58 10.72
C GLU A 158 6.69 -16.09 10.52
N ASP A 159 7.87 -15.80 9.94
CA ASP A 159 8.21 -14.69 9.03
C ASP A 159 7.04 -13.83 8.54
N LEU A 160 6.28 -14.48 7.66
CA LEU A 160 5.34 -13.86 6.74
C LEU A 160 3.89 -13.93 7.22
N ARG A 161 3.57 -14.80 8.19
CA ARG A 161 2.20 -14.97 8.71
C ARG A 161 1.48 -13.65 8.97
N PRO A 162 2.10 -12.66 9.64
CA PRO A 162 1.45 -11.37 9.82
C PRO A 162 1.20 -10.72 8.46
N PHE A 163 2.24 -10.51 7.66
CA PHE A 163 2.16 -9.79 6.39
C PHE A 163 1.17 -10.39 5.38
N ALA A 164 0.92 -11.69 5.45
CA ALA A 164 0.04 -12.40 4.54
C ALA A 164 -1.47 -12.17 4.76
N ALA A 165 -1.90 -11.75 5.95
CA ALA A 165 -3.32 -11.70 6.34
C ALA A 165 -4.21 -10.76 5.49
N ARG A 166 -3.60 -9.91 4.66
CA ARG A 166 -4.29 -9.00 3.73
C ARG A 166 -3.79 -9.06 2.29
N CYS A 167 -2.94 -10.04 1.95
CA CYS A 167 -2.34 -10.11 0.62
C CYS A 167 -3.38 -10.30 -0.48
N ASN A 168 -4.41 -11.12 -0.26
CA ASN A 168 -5.47 -11.31 -1.24
C ASN A 168 -6.26 -10.02 -1.52
N GLU A 169 -6.57 -9.24 -0.49
CA GLU A 169 -7.23 -7.94 -0.61
C GLU A 169 -6.34 -6.94 -1.35
N GLN A 170 -5.03 -6.94 -1.08
CA GLN A 170 -4.07 -6.12 -1.81
C GLN A 170 -4.01 -6.51 -3.30
N VAL A 171 -3.93 -7.81 -3.60
CA VAL A 171 -3.95 -8.31 -4.99
C VAL A 171 -5.20 -7.82 -5.71
N ARG A 172 -6.38 -7.97 -5.10
CA ARG A 172 -7.65 -7.53 -5.71
C ARG A 172 -7.70 -6.02 -5.93
N ARG A 173 -7.27 -5.22 -4.95
CA ARG A 173 -7.25 -3.75 -5.06
C ARG A 173 -6.28 -3.29 -6.17
N ILE A 174 -5.10 -3.88 -6.27
CA ILE A 174 -4.11 -3.54 -7.30
C ILE A 174 -4.59 -3.98 -8.69
N ALA A 175 -5.14 -5.20 -8.81
CA ALA A 175 -5.69 -5.70 -10.08
C ALA A 175 -6.86 -4.83 -10.55
N ALA A 176 -7.72 -4.38 -9.65
CA ALA A 176 -8.77 -3.41 -9.96
C ALA A 176 -8.19 -2.08 -10.46
N LEU A 177 -7.08 -1.60 -9.88
CA LEU A 177 -6.40 -0.40 -10.38
C LEU A 177 -5.89 -0.64 -11.81
N PHE A 178 -5.24 -1.76 -12.11
CA PHE A 178 -4.79 -2.06 -13.48
C PHE A 178 -5.95 -2.04 -14.49
N ALA A 179 -7.06 -2.71 -14.17
CA ALA A 179 -8.26 -2.69 -15.00
C ALA A 179 -8.80 -1.25 -15.22
N LEU A 180 -8.85 -0.44 -14.16
CA LEU A 180 -9.33 0.94 -14.24
C LEU A 180 -8.39 1.87 -15.02
N PHE A 181 -7.07 1.65 -14.96
CA PHE A 181 -6.08 2.37 -15.77
C PHE A 181 -6.24 2.07 -17.26
N ASP A 182 -6.64 0.84 -17.59
CA ASP A 182 -6.99 0.41 -18.94
C ASP A 182 -8.43 0.75 -19.36
N LEU A 183 -9.16 1.49 -18.52
CA LEU A 183 -10.56 1.88 -18.76
C LEU A 183 -11.52 0.68 -18.90
N ARG A 184 -11.25 -0.39 -18.14
CA ARG A 184 -12.07 -1.60 -18.03
C ARG A 184 -12.75 -1.68 -16.65
N ARG A 185 -13.85 -2.43 -16.60
CA ARG A 185 -14.60 -2.73 -15.36
C ARG A 185 -14.45 -4.17 -14.89
N GLU A 186 -13.69 -4.97 -15.63
CA GLU A 186 -13.46 -6.38 -15.35
C GLU A 186 -11.95 -6.62 -15.21
N ILE A 187 -11.58 -7.31 -14.14
CA ILE A 187 -10.23 -7.78 -13.83
C ILE A 187 -10.03 -9.10 -14.56
N THR A 188 -9.01 -9.17 -15.42
CA THR A 188 -8.64 -10.39 -16.15
C THR A 188 -7.68 -11.27 -15.34
N SER A 189 -7.38 -12.47 -15.86
CA SER A 189 -6.32 -13.31 -15.28
C SER A 189 -4.96 -12.61 -15.25
N ASP A 190 -4.66 -11.79 -16.26
CA ASP A 190 -3.36 -11.11 -16.38
C ASP A 190 -3.22 -9.99 -15.36
N ASP A 191 -4.29 -9.22 -15.12
CA ASP A 191 -4.33 -8.20 -14.07
C ASP A 191 -4.04 -8.83 -12.69
N LEU A 192 -4.66 -9.99 -12.40
CA LEU A 192 -4.44 -10.72 -11.15
C LEU A 192 -3.03 -11.25 -11.02
N ARG A 193 -2.47 -11.84 -12.08
CA ARG A 193 -1.09 -12.36 -12.08
C ARG A 193 -0.09 -11.23 -11.86
N ALA A 194 -0.26 -10.10 -12.56
CA ALA A 194 0.59 -8.92 -12.37
C ALA A 194 0.50 -8.36 -10.94
N ALA A 195 -0.71 -8.25 -10.39
CA ALA A 195 -0.93 -7.78 -9.03
C ALA A 195 -0.32 -8.74 -7.99
N ALA A 196 -0.48 -10.05 -8.18
CA ALA A 196 0.10 -11.08 -7.33
C ALA A 196 1.63 -11.05 -7.35
N CYS A 197 2.25 -10.81 -8.50
CA CYS A 197 3.70 -10.61 -8.61
C CYS A 197 4.16 -9.42 -7.75
N LEU A 198 3.47 -8.28 -7.82
CA LEU A 198 3.82 -7.09 -7.03
C LEU A 198 3.67 -7.33 -5.52
N VAL A 199 2.57 -7.98 -5.09
CA VAL A 199 2.35 -8.29 -3.68
C VAL A 199 3.37 -9.31 -3.17
N THR A 200 3.67 -10.35 -3.96
CA THR A 200 4.70 -11.33 -3.62
C THR A 200 6.07 -10.67 -3.50
N TYR A 201 6.41 -9.75 -4.41
CA TYR A 201 7.65 -8.99 -4.34
C TYR A 201 7.76 -8.14 -3.06
N ALA A 202 6.65 -7.50 -2.66
CA ALA A 202 6.59 -6.75 -1.41
C ALA A 202 6.78 -7.67 -0.18
N MET A 203 6.19 -8.87 -0.19
CA MET A 203 6.39 -9.86 0.87
C MET A 203 7.84 -10.33 0.96
N SER A 204 8.44 -10.73 -0.16
CA SER A 204 9.84 -11.17 -0.21
C SER A 204 10.81 -10.06 0.23
N THR A 205 10.47 -8.81 0.00
CA THR A 205 11.24 -7.66 0.49
C THR A 205 11.24 -7.59 2.01
N VAL A 206 10.07 -7.74 2.63
CA VAL A 206 9.95 -7.76 4.09
C VAL A 206 10.74 -8.93 4.68
N GLU A 207 10.59 -10.13 4.09
CA GLU A 207 11.32 -11.33 4.51
C GLU A 207 12.84 -11.13 4.43
N ALA A 208 13.34 -10.59 3.32
CA ALA A 208 14.76 -10.29 3.15
C ALA A 208 15.28 -9.28 4.20
N ILE A 209 14.50 -8.25 4.53
CA ILE A 209 14.90 -7.27 5.56
C ILE A 209 14.89 -7.91 6.96
N ALA A 210 13.92 -8.77 7.25
CA ALA A 210 13.80 -9.49 8.53
C ALA A 210 14.91 -10.53 8.73
N THR A 211 15.25 -11.28 7.68
CA THR A 211 16.20 -12.41 7.71
C THR A 211 17.66 -12.04 7.53
N ALA A 212 18.00 -10.81 7.11
CA ALA A 212 19.39 -10.32 6.93
C ALA A 212 20.28 -10.33 8.19
N SER A 213 19.81 -10.92 9.30
CA SER A 213 20.59 -11.26 10.48
C SER A 213 21.54 -12.44 10.20
N GLY A 214 22.73 -12.16 9.64
CA GLY A 214 23.76 -13.20 9.50
C GLY A 214 25.13 -12.74 9.00
N GLY A 215 25.22 -11.66 8.23
CA GLY A 215 26.49 -11.14 7.74
C GLY A 215 27.00 -9.99 8.60
N LYS A 216 27.91 -10.24 9.54
CA LYS A 216 28.90 -9.19 9.85
C LYS A 216 29.69 -8.97 8.57
N ALA A 217 29.59 -7.79 7.98
CA ALA A 217 30.55 -7.37 6.96
C ALA A 217 31.94 -7.40 7.61
N THR A 218 32.74 -8.39 7.24
CA THR A 218 34.20 -8.38 7.36
C THR A 218 34.80 -7.61 6.21
#